data_AF-A0A7K1SQQ1-F1
#
_entry.id   AF-A0A7K1SQQ1-F1
#
_cell.length_a   1.000
_cell.length_b   1.000
_cell.length_c   1.000
_cell.angle_alpha   90.00
_cell.angle_beta   90.00
_cell.angle_gamma   90.00
#
_symmetry.space_group_name_H-M   'P 1'
#
loop_
_entity.id
_entity.type
_entity.pdbx_description
1 polymer ?
#
loop_
_entity_poly.entity_id
_entity_poly.type
_entity_poly.pdbx_seq_one_letter_code
_entity_poly.pdbx_strand_id
1 'polypeptide(L)'
;MKTFEQTYWKSTDTFSGLYNHVGYVATTYRLVQNIDALSKARESFSIAQPSYSSAIKAVFQGAEVALINMAALLKRAASLLNDGKDSEAAELILVFNGFNTSMTQLSRVPGELGGCDDFDHQPLVLSITDSTNYPHFLQAKKEFDQALLAYYQIKNDTDCAANSRLGTVMKQQGLGETTCQMQQLVAQADHDMRVWYANLKSVEVDAQGVDYQNFVGVSYITEAIQSPAYGAETLMNQFRSFHITPEIFAVEINNHIRFAIAKIQLYDEVGEEQLLQEAYEHLMCGNTLFPCIQKCFDALAEGLSYAQYHKFRGNFGATSASESKAIAKDLLKMLPAQLGCEVVKSLTGITTNPRHPKSTHELSVALLKPALHGQHRWLWRMITQECAKVYTHVMTWYDGHFKLPILQVGSSPSLAGAKDAIQHNFNLQNRVREHNPLNPLVAVRHLQVSLPSDDDKLNSLTAYINSDESFFSVRANTIGAVNRSMLTHLCDGNADFEQLKKFQKECREQEKQIDNEEDSCLNNRLEAYKEGVRLRMNSPKFTYETVSA
;
A
#
# COMPACT_ATOMS: atom_id res chain seq x y z
N MET A 1 -27.43 -3.36 -19.51
CA MET A 1 -27.17 -3.24 -18.06
C MET A 1 -28.05 -4.12 -17.16
N LYS A 2 -29.24 -4.62 -17.57
CA LYS A 2 -30.12 -5.44 -16.69
C LYS A 2 -29.94 -6.98 -16.74
N THR A 3 -28.97 -7.50 -17.49
CA THR A 3 -28.73 -8.96 -17.63
C THR A 3 -27.40 -9.45 -17.06
N PHE A 4 -26.55 -8.56 -16.53
CA PHE A 4 -25.27 -8.92 -15.92
C PHE A 4 -25.41 -9.25 -14.41
N GLU A 5 -26.43 -8.72 -13.75
CA GLU A 5 -26.65 -8.93 -12.31
C GLU A 5 -27.20 -10.32 -11.97
N GLN A 6 -27.95 -10.99 -12.86
CA GLN A 6 -28.64 -12.24 -12.49
C GLN A 6 -27.78 -13.51 -12.58
N THR A 7 -26.63 -13.48 -13.24
CA THR A 7 -25.77 -14.67 -13.38
C THR A 7 -24.72 -14.78 -12.26
N TYR A 8 -24.32 -13.67 -11.63
CA TYR A 8 -23.28 -13.67 -10.60
C TYR A 8 -23.80 -14.01 -9.19
N TRP A 9 -25.03 -13.57 -8.85
CA TRP A 9 -25.58 -13.70 -7.49
C TRP A 9 -26.17 -15.07 -7.15
N LYS A 10 -26.35 -15.99 -8.12
CA LYS A 10 -26.76 -17.37 -7.82
C LYS A 10 -25.60 -18.29 -7.40
N SER A 11 -24.37 -17.78 -7.27
CA SER A 11 -23.21 -18.56 -6.83
C SER A 11 -22.79 -18.33 -5.37
N THR A 12 -23.43 -17.42 -4.63
CA THR A 12 -23.12 -17.20 -3.21
C THR A 12 -23.54 -18.36 -2.31
N ASP A 13 -24.29 -19.34 -2.84
CA ASP A 13 -24.71 -20.54 -2.10
C ASP A 13 -23.68 -21.68 -2.09
N THR A 14 -22.54 -21.57 -2.77
CA THR A 14 -21.44 -22.54 -2.61
C THR A 14 -20.09 -21.90 -2.92
N PHE A 15 -19.55 -21.06 -2.04
CA PHE A 15 -18.10 -21.16 -1.82
C PHE A 15 -17.88 -22.56 -1.23
N SER A 16 -17.64 -23.56 -2.07
CA SER A 16 -17.02 -24.83 -1.67
C SER A 16 -15.58 -24.54 -1.26
N GLY A 17 -15.43 -23.69 -0.24
CA GLY A 17 -14.19 -23.23 0.31
C GLY A 17 -13.49 -24.38 1.00
N LEU A 18 -12.19 -24.49 0.80
CA LEU A 18 -11.36 -25.29 1.68
C LEU A 18 -11.29 -24.56 3.02
N TYR A 19 -11.59 -25.26 4.12
CA TYR A 19 -11.47 -24.73 5.47
C TYR A 19 -10.39 -25.49 6.22
N ASN A 20 -9.63 -24.79 7.05
CA ASN A 20 -8.75 -25.39 8.06
C ASN A 20 -9.25 -24.98 9.47
N HIS A 21 -8.53 -25.40 10.51
CA HIS A 21 -8.89 -25.10 11.91
C HIS A 21 -8.88 -23.60 12.28
N VAL A 22 -8.31 -22.74 11.43
CA VAL A 22 -8.21 -21.28 11.60
C VAL A 22 -9.29 -20.54 10.80
N GLY A 23 -9.88 -21.20 9.80
CA GLY A 23 -10.95 -20.66 8.97
C GLY A 23 -10.78 -20.98 7.49
N TYR A 24 -11.32 -20.12 6.64
CA TYR A 24 -11.27 -20.24 5.19
C TYR A 24 -9.82 -20.29 4.66
N VAL A 25 -9.54 -21.13 3.66
CA VAL A 25 -8.27 -21.17 2.92
C VAL A 25 -8.48 -20.48 1.59
N ALA A 26 -7.81 -19.35 1.40
CA ALA A 26 -7.97 -18.55 0.23
C ALA A 26 -7.33 -19.18 -1.01
N THR A 27 -8.05 -19.07 -2.12
CA THR A 27 -7.65 -19.65 -3.40
C THR A 27 -7.02 -18.61 -4.32
N THR A 28 -7.37 -17.32 -4.17
CA THR A 28 -6.80 -16.21 -4.92
C THR A 28 -6.49 -15.00 -4.05
N TYR A 29 -5.53 -14.18 -4.49
CA TYR A 29 -5.22 -12.91 -3.83
C TYR A 29 -6.42 -11.97 -3.78
N ARG A 30 -7.21 -11.92 -4.87
CA ARG A 30 -8.44 -11.10 -4.95
C ARG A 30 -9.38 -11.40 -3.79
N LEU A 31 -9.52 -12.68 -3.45
CA LEU A 31 -10.37 -13.14 -2.37
C LEU A 31 -9.76 -12.91 -0.99
N VAL A 32 -8.45 -13.14 -0.80
CA VAL A 32 -7.77 -12.84 0.48
C VAL A 32 -8.01 -11.38 0.86
N GLN A 33 -7.77 -10.46 -0.07
CA GLN A 33 -7.85 -9.02 0.19
C GLN A 33 -9.24 -8.44 -0.03
N ASN A 34 -10.20 -9.26 -0.46
CA ASN A 34 -11.56 -8.86 -0.80
C ASN A 34 -11.60 -7.61 -1.71
N ILE A 35 -10.89 -7.69 -2.83
CA ILE A 35 -10.75 -6.59 -3.79
C ILE A 35 -12.12 -6.13 -4.32
N ASP A 36 -13.10 -7.03 -4.43
CA ASP A 36 -14.46 -6.68 -4.84
C ASP A 36 -15.12 -5.67 -3.88
N ALA A 37 -14.98 -5.88 -2.56
CA ALA A 37 -15.49 -4.93 -1.57
C ALA A 37 -14.73 -3.59 -1.64
N LEU A 38 -13.42 -3.60 -1.90
CA LEU A 38 -12.65 -2.36 -2.11
C LEU A 38 -13.10 -1.59 -3.36
N SER A 39 -13.37 -2.29 -4.46
CA SER A 39 -13.94 -1.67 -5.66
C SER A 39 -15.30 -1.04 -5.38
N LYS A 40 -16.19 -1.73 -4.65
CA LYS A 40 -17.48 -1.17 -4.22
C LYS A 40 -17.32 0.03 -3.29
N ALA A 41 -16.37 0.00 -2.36
CA ALA A 41 -16.07 1.13 -1.49
C ALA A 41 -15.63 2.36 -2.29
N ARG A 42 -14.79 2.17 -3.31
CA ARG A 42 -14.36 3.23 -4.23
C ARG A 42 -15.54 3.78 -5.04
N GLU A 43 -16.44 2.91 -5.49
CA GLU A 43 -17.60 3.26 -6.33
C GLU A 43 -18.83 3.74 -5.54
N SER A 44 -18.80 3.66 -4.21
CA SER A 44 -19.93 4.02 -3.33
C SER A 44 -20.45 5.45 -3.51
N PHE A 45 -19.56 6.35 -3.94
CA PHE A 45 -19.85 7.72 -4.27
C PHE A 45 -19.03 8.14 -5.48
N SER A 46 -19.71 8.66 -6.50
CA SER A 46 -19.10 9.04 -7.76
C SER A 46 -18.39 10.37 -7.62
N ILE A 47 -17.06 10.33 -7.72
CA ILE A 47 -16.19 11.51 -7.77
C ILE A 47 -15.36 11.45 -9.05
N ALA A 48 -14.95 12.61 -9.55
CA ALA A 48 -13.97 12.67 -10.64
C ALA A 48 -12.70 11.94 -10.19
N GLN A 49 -12.20 11.04 -11.03
CA GLN A 49 -11.00 10.26 -10.74
C GLN A 49 -10.06 10.31 -11.93
N PRO A 50 -8.77 10.61 -11.70
CA PRO A 50 -8.17 11.07 -10.43
C PRO A 50 -8.52 12.54 -10.12
N SER A 51 -8.59 12.89 -8.83
CA SER A 51 -8.77 14.25 -8.30
C SER A 51 -8.24 14.37 -6.86
N TYR A 52 -8.14 15.59 -6.34
CA TYR A 52 -7.85 15.79 -4.92
C TYR A 52 -8.87 15.07 -4.02
N SER A 53 -10.18 15.21 -4.29
CA SER A 53 -11.24 14.53 -3.53
C SER A 53 -11.12 13.01 -3.56
N SER A 54 -10.65 12.39 -4.66
CA SER A 54 -10.42 10.95 -4.72
C SER A 54 -9.21 10.49 -3.92
N ALA A 55 -8.14 11.28 -3.90
CA ALA A 55 -7.01 11.06 -3.02
C ALA A 55 -7.42 11.15 -1.53
N ILE A 56 -8.22 12.16 -1.16
CA ILE A 56 -8.75 12.29 0.21
C ILE A 56 -9.70 11.15 0.57
N LYS A 57 -10.55 10.69 -0.36
CA LYS A 57 -11.36 9.48 -0.17
C LYS A 57 -10.49 8.27 0.16
N ALA A 58 -9.40 8.05 -0.57
CA ALA A 58 -8.45 6.96 -0.29
C ALA A 58 -7.80 7.10 1.12
N VAL A 59 -7.47 8.33 1.55
CA VAL A 59 -6.98 8.63 2.91
C VAL A 59 -7.98 8.18 3.97
N PHE A 60 -9.25 8.59 3.87
CA PHE A 60 -10.27 8.21 4.84
C PHE A 60 -10.62 6.72 4.78
N GLN A 61 -10.58 6.08 3.60
CA GLN A 61 -10.71 4.62 3.51
C GLN A 61 -9.57 3.89 4.24
N GLY A 62 -8.33 4.35 4.08
CA GLY A 62 -7.19 3.85 4.86
C GLY A 62 -7.34 4.09 6.36
N ALA A 63 -7.92 5.24 6.74
CA ALA A 63 -8.19 5.59 8.13
C ALA A 63 -9.24 4.67 8.78
N GLU A 64 -10.30 4.30 8.06
CA GLU A 64 -11.28 3.29 8.49
C GLU A 64 -10.62 1.94 8.74
N VAL A 65 -9.75 1.50 7.83
CA VAL A 65 -8.99 0.26 8.00
C VAL A 65 -8.18 0.31 9.30
N ALA A 66 -7.50 1.43 9.57
CA ALA A 66 -6.73 1.61 10.79
C ALA A 66 -7.62 1.61 12.05
N LEU A 67 -8.72 2.37 12.08
CA LEU A 67 -9.63 2.45 13.23
C LEU A 67 -10.20 1.09 13.63
N ILE A 68 -10.68 0.31 12.66
CA ILE A 68 -11.26 -1.02 12.90
C ILE A 68 -10.22 -1.95 13.53
N ASN A 69 -9.01 -1.98 12.99
CA ASN A 69 -7.95 -2.85 13.47
C ASN A 69 -7.39 -2.40 14.83
N MET A 70 -7.19 -1.10 15.01
CA MET A 70 -6.75 -0.52 16.27
C MET A 70 -7.74 -0.85 17.40
N ALA A 71 -9.05 -0.71 17.15
CA ALA A 71 -10.08 -1.07 18.12
C ALA A 71 -10.05 -2.56 18.48
N ALA A 72 -9.92 -3.45 17.48
CA ALA A 72 -9.85 -4.89 17.71
C ALA A 72 -8.60 -5.31 18.51
N LEU A 73 -7.45 -4.71 18.21
CA LEU A 73 -6.18 -4.97 18.90
C LEU A 73 -6.23 -4.51 20.36
N LEU A 74 -6.75 -3.30 20.63
CA LEU A 74 -6.86 -2.78 21.99
C LEU A 74 -7.78 -3.62 22.87
N LYS A 75 -8.94 -4.06 22.34
CA LYS A 75 -9.85 -4.95 23.06
C LYS A 75 -9.19 -6.27 23.45
N ARG A 76 -8.46 -6.87 22.51
CA ARG A 76 -7.72 -8.13 22.76
C ARG A 76 -6.58 -7.92 23.75
N ALA A 77 -5.82 -6.83 23.62
CA ALA A 77 -4.74 -6.50 24.53
C ALA A 77 -5.26 -6.26 25.96
N ALA A 78 -6.41 -5.58 26.11
CA ALA A 78 -7.06 -5.39 27.40
C ALA A 78 -7.43 -6.73 28.05
N SER A 79 -8.00 -7.67 27.30
CA SER A 79 -8.30 -9.02 27.78
C SER A 79 -7.03 -9.75 28.25
N LEU A 80 -5.95 -9.70 27.46
CA LEU A 80 -4.68 -10.35 27.80
C LEU A 80 -4.05 -9.75 29.07
N LEU A 81 -4.15 -8.43 29.27
CA LEU A 81 -3.69 -7.78 30.49
C LEU A 81 -4.49 -8.24 31.72
N ASN A 82 -5.82 -8.35 31.60
CA ASN A 82 -6.66 -8.86 32.68
C ASN A 82 -6.32 -10.32 33.04
N ASP A 83 -5.89 -11.12 32.05
CA ASP A 83 -5.44 -12.50 32.23
C ASP A 83 -3.96 -12.61 32.69
N GLY A 84 -3.27 -11.50 32.89
CA GLY A 84 -1.86 -11.46 33.30
C GLY A 84 -0.85 -11.78 32.19
N LYS A 85 -1.27 -11.83 30.93
CA LYS A 85 -0.46 -12.16 29.75
C LYS A 85 0.15 -10.92 29.09
N ASP A 86 1.01 -10.21 29.83
CA ASP A 86 1.63 -8.95 29.40
C ASP A 86 2.48 -9.05 28.13
N SER A 87 3.22 -10.15 27.97
CA SER A 87 4.06 -10.35 26.78
C SER A 87 3.22 -10.49 25.50
N GLU A 88 2.10 -11.22 25.55
CA GLU A 88 1.17 -11.33 24.42
C GLU A 88 0.44 -10.00 24.16
N ALA A 89 0.08 -9.27 25.22
CA ALA A 89 -0.51 -7.93 25.08
C ALA A 89 0.47 -6.96 24.40
N ALA A 90 1.75 -6.99 24.77
CA ALA A 90 2.79 -6.16 24.16
C ALA A 90 2.96 -6.45 22.67
N GLU A 91 2.88 -7.72 22.23
CA GLU A 91 2.87 -8.07 20.80
C GLU A 91 1.69 -7.39 20.06
N LEU A 92 0.49 -7.38 20.65
CA LEU A 92 -0.66 -6.70 20.02
C LEU A 92 -0.48 -5.18 19.98
N ILE A 93 0.15 -4.59 20.99
CA ILE A 93 0.45 -3.15 21.01
C ILE A 93 1.51 -2.76 19.98
N LEU A 94 2.46 -3.65 19.66
CA LEU A 94 3.38 -3.43 18.54
C LEU A 94 2.63 -3.36 17.19
N VAL A 95 1.71 -4.30 16.94
CA VAL A 95 0.88 -4.29 15.72
C VAL A 95 -0.02 -3.05 15.69
N PHE A 96 -0.59 -2.68 16.84
CA PHE A 96 -1.41 -1.48 17.00
C PHE A 96 -0.64 -0.21 16.60
N ASN A 97 0.61 -0.09 17.07
CA ASN A 97 1.48 1.03 16.71
C ASN A 97 1.81 1.07 15.22
N GLY A 98 1.84 -0.08 14.55
CA GLY A 98 1.93 -0.16 13.10
C GLY A 98 0.76 0.53 12.38
N PHE A 99 -0.48 0.27 12.81
CA PHE A 99 -1.66 0.96 12.30
C PHE A 99 -1.68 2.44 12.69
N ASN A 100 -1.32 2.77 13.93
CA ASN A 100 -1.29 4.15 14.41
C ASN A 100 -0.25 5.00 13.66
N THR A 101 0.93 4.44 13.38
CA THR A 101 1.96 5.09 12.55
C THR A 101 1.49 5.27 11.12
N SER A 102 0.81 4.27 10.56
CA SER A 102 0.18 4.38 9.24
C SER A 102 -0.86 5.51 9.25
N MET A 103 -1.73 5.58 10.26
CA MET A 103 -2.72 6.65 10.46
C MET A 103 -2.07 8.03 10.54
N THR A 104 -0.95 8.17 11.25
CA THR A 104 -0.18 9.42 11.28
C THR A 104 0.32 9.82 9.90
N GLN A 105 0.83 8.87 9.09
CA GLN A 105 1.24 9.16 7.71
C GLN A 105 0.05 9.55 6.83
N LEU A 106 -1.07 8.82 6.93
CA LEU A 106 -2.32 9.14 6.22
C LEU A 106 -2.78 10.57 6.53
N SER A 107 -2.69 10.97 7.80
CA SER A 107 -3.15 12.27 8.26
C SER A 107 -2.37 13.46 7.69
N ARG A 108 -1.17 13.25 7.16
CA ARG A 108 -0.35 14.33 6.58
C ARG A 108 -0.72 14.64 5.14
N VAL A 109 -1.28 13.66 4.43
CA VAL A 109 -1.59 13.76 3.00
C VAL A 109 -2.42 15.00 2.64
N PRO A 110 -3.52 15.35 3.35
CA PRO A 110 -4.30 16.53 2.99
C PRO A 110 -3.47 17.82 2.99
N GLY A 111 -2.59 17.99 4.00
CA GLY A 111 -1.70 19.15 4.09
C GLY A 111 -0.55 19.10 3.07
N GLU A 112 -0.02 17.92 2.77
CA GLU A 112 1.03 17.74 1.76
C GLU A 112 0.53 17.96 0.33
N LEU A 113 -0.76 17.75 0.07
CA LEU A 113 -1.40 18.07 -1.21
C LEU A 113 -1.76 19.57 -1.35
N GLY A 114 -1.70 20.34 -0.27
CA GLY A 114 -1.94 21.79 -0.29
C GLY A 114 -3.41 22.21 -0.30
N GLY A 115 -4.36 21.28 -0.08
CA GLY A 115 -5.79 21.57 -0.18
C GLY A 115 -6.27 21.79 -1.63
N CYS A 116 -7.52 22.24 -1.78
CA CYS A 116 -8.09 22.63 -3.07
C CYS A 116 -8.72 24.01 -2.89
N ASP A 117 -8.17 25.03 -3.54
CA ASP A 117 -8.68 26.41 -3.42
C ASP A 117 -9.89 26.67 -4.35
N ASP A 118 -10.04 25.84 -5.39
CA ASP A 118 -11.05 25.99 -6.44
C ASP A 118 -12.15 24.94 -6.32
N PHE A 119 -13.00 25.08 -5.30
CA PHE A 119 -14.24 24.29 -5.22
C PHE A 119 -15.33 24.95 -6.07
N ASP A 120 -15.93 24.20 -7.00
CA ASP A 120 -17.09 24.65 -7.78
C ASP A 120 -18.31 24.96 -6.89
N HIS A 121 -18.27 24.44 -5.66
CA HIS A 121 -19.38 24.29 -4.74
C HIS A 121 -18.93 24.51 -3.28
N GLN A 122 -19.87 24.71 -2.35
CA GLN A 122 -19.51 24.71 -0.92
C GLN A 122 -18.90 23.35 -0.56
N PRO A 123 -17.65 23.31 -0.04
CA PRO A 123 -16.97 22.05 0.22
C PRO A 123 -17.64 21.27 1.35
N LEU A 124 -17.61 19.95 1.24
CA LEU A 124 -17.93 19.06 2.36
C LEU A 124 -16.71 19.01 3.29
N VAL A 125 -16.93 19.29 4.57
CA VAL A 125 -15.91 19.09 5.61
C VAL A 125 -16.05 17.69 6.16
N LEU A 126 -15.08 16.83 5.86
CA LEU A 126 -14.98 15.49 6.44
C LEU A 126 -14.28 15.56 7.80
N SER A 127 -14.84 14.87 8.79
CA SER A 127 -14.18 14.60 10.06
C SER A 127 -14.09 13.10 10.31
N ILE A 128 -12.92 12.65 10.78
CA ILE A 128 -12.74 11.27 11.25
C ILE A 128 -13.70 10.91 12.40
N THR A 129 -14.23 11.92 13.13
CA THR A 129 -15.22 11.71 14.18
C THR A 129 -16.59 11.28 13.65
N ASP A 130 -16.88 11.52 12.37
CA ASP A 130 -18.14 11.16 11.73
C ASP A 130 -18.15 9.69 11.27
N SER A 131 -17.01 9.01 11.40
CA SER A 131 -16.90 7.57 11.27
C SER A 131 -17.72 6.83 12.32
N THR A 132 -18.44 5.80 11.91
CA THR A 132 -19.12 4.87 12.82
C THR A 132 -18.12 4.02 13.62
N ASN A 133 -16.90 3.86 13.13
CA ASN A 133 -15.83 3.11 13.81
C ASN A 133 -15.07 3.95 14.84
N TYR A 134 -15.11 5.28 14.75
CA TYR A 134 -14.41 6.16 15.69
C TYR A 134 -14.90 5.99 17.15
N PRO A 135 -16.22 5.98 17.45
CA PRO A 135 -16.71 5.68 18.80
C PRO A 135 -16.28 4.29 19.32
N HIS A 136 -16.22 3.28 18.44
CA HIS A 136 -15.77 1.93 18.80
C HIS A 136 -14.30 1.89 19.16
N PHE A 137 -13.45 2.60 18.41
CA PHE A 137 -12.04 2.78 18.72
C PHE A 137 -11.85 3.52 20.06
N LEU A 138 -12.55 4.64 20.26
CA LEU A 138 -12.44 5.41 21.49
C LEU A 138 -12.85 4.59 22.73
N GLN A 139 -13.90 3.78 22.61
CA GLN A 139 -14.31 2.88 23.68
C GLN A 139 -13.26 1.80 23.96
N ALA A 140 -12.72 1.16 22.92
CA ALA A 140 -11.65 0.16 23.07
C ALA A 140 -10.40 0.75 23.74
N LYS A 141 -10.04 2.00 23.43
CA LYS A 141 -8.93 2.71 24.07
C LYS A 141 -9.17 2.93 25.56
N LYS A 142 -10.37 3.38 25.95
CA LYS A 142 -10.73 3.55 27.36
C LYS A 142 -10.66 2.23 28.14
N GLU A 143 -11.17 1.16 27.56
CA GLU A 143 -11.12 -0.19 28.15
C GLU A 143 -9.68 -0.68 28.33
N PHE A 144 -8.84 -0.48 27.31
CA PHE A 144 -7.42 -0.81 27.37
C PHE A 144 -6.68 0.00 28.44
N ASP A 145 -6.90 1.32 28.51
CA ASP A 145 -6.25 2.18 29.51
C ASP A 145 -6.65 1.76 30.93
N GLN A 146 -7.91 1.39 31.15
CA GLN A 146 -8.39 0.87 32.44
C GLN A 146 -7.71 -0.47 32.80
N ALA A 147 -7.64 -1.41 31.86
CA ALA A 147 -6.97 -2.70 32.06
C ALA A 147 -5.47 -2.53 32.34
N LEU A 148 -4.81 -1.62 31.63
CA LEU A 148 -3.39 -1.30 31.80
C LEU A 148 -3.10 -0.70 33.18
N LEU A 149 -3.93 0.25 33.62
CA LEU A 149 -3.80 0.85 34.95
C LEU A 149 -4.05 -0.19 36.06
N ALA A 150 -5.07 -1.03 35.92
CA ALA A 150 -5.35 -2.10 36.88
C ALA A 150 -4.21 -3.14 36.93
N TYR A 151 -3.69 -3.54 35.77
CA TYR A 151 -2.54 -4.45 35.66
C TYR A 151 -1.33 -3.92 36.43
N TYR A 152 -0.99 -2.64 36.25
CA TYR A 152 0.12 -2.02 36.97
C TYR A 152 -0.13 -1.80 38.46
N GLN A 153 -1.39 -1.68 38.90
CA GLN A 153 -1.70 -1.65 40.32
C GLN A 153 -1.42 -3.01 40.96
N ILE A 154 -1.85 -4.10 40.32
CA ILE A 154 -1.70 -5.48 40.82
C ILE A 154 -0.24 -5.93 40.79
N LYS A 155 0.51 -5.67 39.71
CA LYS A 155 1.93 -6.12 39.64
C LYS A 155 2.85 -5.42 40.64
N ASN A 156 2.46 -4.25 41.12
CA ASN A 156 3.26 -3.42 42.03
C ASN A 156 2.78 -3.52 43.49
N ASP A 157 2.19 -4.65 43.91
CA ASP A 157 1.59 -4.85 45.25
C ASP A 157 2.58 -4.88 46.45
N THR A 158 3.63 -4.07 46.40
CA THR A 158 4.39 -3.60 47.56
C THR A 158 4.04 -2.14 47.83
N ASP A 159 3.11 -1.90 48.76
CA ASP A 159 2.74 -0.66 49.49
C ASP A 159 3.31 0.70 49.00
N CYS A 160 2.42 1.71 48.82
CA CYS A 160 2.65 3.12 48.45
C CYS A 160 2.17 3.61 47.05
N ALA A 161 1.01 4.27 47.03
CA ALA A 161 0.56 5.37 46.13
C ALA A 161 0.97 5.36 44.63
N ALA A 162 -0.03 5.18 43.76
CA ALA A 162 0.08 5.09 42.29
C ALA A 162 0.88 6.21 41.58
N ASN A 163 0.93 7.44 42.13
CA ASN A 163 1.60 8.58 41.48
C ASN A 163 3.13 8.60 41.67
N SER A 164 3.70 7.89 42.64
CA SER A 164 5.17 7.84 42.83
C SER A 164 5.83 6.66 42.11
N ARG A 165 5.06 5.70 41.57
CA ARG A 165 5.59 4.39 41.11
C ARG A 165 5.99 4.33 39.64
N LEU A 166 5.31 5.05 38.74
CA LEU A 166 5.73 5.14 37.33
C LEU A 166 7.17 5.69 37.22
N GLY A 167 7.48 6.71 38.02
CA GLY A 167 8.84 7.23 38.13
C GLY A 167 9.85 6.28 38.76
N THR A 168 9.42 5.30 39.58
CA THR A 168 10.31 4.34 40.25
C THR A 168 10.60 3.13 39.36
N VAL A 169 9.60 2.60 38.66
CA VAL A 169 9.77 1.56 37.63
C VAL A 169 10.74 2.02 36.53
N MET A 170 10.55 3.24 36.00
CA MET A 170 11.46 3.82 35.00
C MET A 170 12.88 4.11 35.54
N LYS A 171 13.03 4.28 36.86
CA LYS A 171 14.33 4.55 37.50
C LYS A 171 15.06 3.27 37.95
N GLN A 172 14.34 2.21 38.29
CA GLN A 172 14.89 0.99 38.90
C GLN A 172 14.96 -0.19 37.93
N GLN A 173 14.04 -0.28 36.98
CA GLN A 173 14.02 -1.31 35.95
C GLN A 173 14.62 -0.73 34.66
N GLY A 174 15.64 -1.41 34.12
CA GLY A 174 16.23 -0.98 32.85
C GLY A 174 15.18 -0.93 31.74
N LEU A 175 15.42 -0.12 30.70
CA LEU A 175 14.56 0.02 29.51
C LEU A 175 14.25 -1.31 28.77
N GLY A 176 14.87 -2.42 29.19
CA GLY A 176 14.71 -3.74 28.59
C GLY A 176 13.53 -4.57 29.13
N GLU A 177 12.86 -4.17 30.21
CA GLU A 177 11.69 -4.92 30.70
C GLU A 177 10.43 -4.64 29.85
N THR A 178 9.67 -5.69 29.52
CA THR A 178 8.44 -5.64 28.71
C THR A 178 7.44 -4.59 29.19
N THR A 179 7.36 -4.37 30.50
CA THR A 179 6.52 -3.35 31.13
C THR A 179 6.93 -1.93 30.75
N CYS A 180 8.23 -1.60 30.81
CA CYS A 180 8.75 -0.29 30.39
C CYS A 180 8.54 -0.07 28.88
N GLN A 181 8.74 -1.11 28.07
CA GLN A 181 8.52 -1.05 26.62
C GLN A 181 7.04 -0.78 26.29
N MET A 182 6.11 -1.49 26.94
CA MET A 182 4.67 -1.28 26.74
C MET A 182 4.24 0.15 27.13
N GLN A 183 4.74 0.69 28.23
CA GLN A 183 4.48 2.09 28.61
C GLN A 183 4.97 3.09 27.56
N GLN A 184 6.19 2.89 27.04
CA GLN A 184 6.73 3.75 26.00
C GLN A 184 5.93 3.65 24.70
N LEU A 185 5.54 2.43 24.30
CA LEU A 185 4.72 2.20 23.10
C LEU A 185 3.36 2.89 23.20
N VAL A 186 2.69 2.82 24.35
CA VAL A 186 1.39 3.47 24.58
C VAL A 186 1.52 4.99 24.60
N ALA A 187 2.54 5.52 25.28
CA ALA A 187 2.78 6.96 25.33
C ALA A 187 3.08 7.56 23.95
N GLN A 188 3.90 6.87 23.15
CA GLN A 188 4.15 7.24 21.76
C GLN A 188 2.84 7.21 20.95
N ALA A 189 2.03 6.17 21.14
CA ALA A 189 0.78 6.03 20.42
C ALA A 189 -0.20 7.18 20.73
N ASP A 190 -0.34 7.55 22.01
CA ASP A 190 -1.21 8.65 22.44
C ASP A 190 -0.77 10.00 21.86
N HIS A 191 0.54 10.23 21.71
CA HIS A 191 1.05 11.42 21.04
C HIS A 191 0.64 11.42 19.56
N ASP A 192 0.90 10.33 18.86
CA ASP A 192 0.57 10.17 17.44
C ASP A 192 -0.95 10.29 17.19
N MET A 193 -1.78 9.81 18.12
CA MET A 193 -3.24 9.98 18.07
C MET A 193 -3.67 11.44 18.08
N ARG A 194 -3.03 12.28 18.88
CA ARG A 194 -3.32 13.72 18.87
C ARG A 194 -2.99 14.34 17.52
N VAL A 195 -1.89 13.91 16.90
CA VAL A 195 -1.45 14.40 15.59
C VAL A 195 -2.46 14.03 14.52
N TRP A 196 -2.78 12.74 14.35
CA TRP A 196 -3.69 12.35 13.27
C TRP A 196 -5.12 12.84 13.51
N TYR A 197 -5.57 12.92 14.77
CA TYR A 197 -6.88 13.49 15.08
C TYR A 197 -6.94 14.97 14.67
N ALA A 198 -5.92 15.77 15.02
CA ALA A 198 -5.89 17.18 14.68
C ALA A 198 -5.92 17.44 13.17
N ASN A 199 -5.26 16.57 12.39
CA ASN A 199 -5.19 16.70 10.93
C ASN A 199 -6.44 16.17 10.21
N LEU A 200 -7.13 15.15 10.75
CA LEU A 200 -8.27 14.49 10.10
C LEU A 200 -9.64 14.91 10.64
N LYS A 201 -9.71 15.81 11.64
CA LYS A 201 -10.98 16.30 12.20
C LYS A 201 -11.73 17.30 11.30
N SER A 202 -11.07 17.81 10.25
CA SER A 202 -11.64 18.82 9.37
C SER A 202 -10.84 18.87 8.06
N VAL A 203 -11.27 18.09 7.08
CA VAL A 203 -10.66 18.04 5.74
C VAL A 203 -11.72 18.38 4.72
N GLU A 204 -11.50 19.44 3.96
CA GLU A 204 -12.43 19.88 2.90
C GLU A 204 -12.27 19.01 1.65
N VAL A 205 -13.39 18.66 1.02
CA VAL A 205 -13.44 17.94 -0.27
C VAL A 205 -14.55 18.50 -1.15
N ASP A 206 -14.37 18.37 -2.47
CA ASP A 206 -15.40 18.67 -3.45
C ASP A 206 -16.41 17.51 -3.52
N ALA A 207 -17.44 17.57 -2.67
CA ALA A 207 -18.54 16.63 -2.66
C ALA A 207 -19.80 17.32 -2.11
N GLN A 208 -20.95 17.14 -2.76
CA GLN A 208 -22.21 17.70 -2.30
C GLN A 208 -23.19 16.63 -1.86
N GLY A 209 -23.94 16.91 -0.79
CA GLY A 209 -25.11 16.13 -0.39
C GLY A 209 -24.84 14.69 0.04
N VAL A 210 -23.59 14.36 0.38
CA VAL A 210 -23.17 13.03 0.80
C VAL A 210 -22.65 13.08 2.24
N ASP A 211 -22.99 12.06 3.02
CA ASP A 211 -22.43 11.90 4.36
C ASP A 211 -21.06 11.17 4.32
N TYR A 212 -20.36 11.19 5.45
CA TYR A 212 -19.07 10.50 5.60
C TYR A 212 -19.15 9.01 5.20
N GLN A 213 -20.21 8.33 5.64
CA GLN A 213 -20.35 6.88 5.49
C GLN A 213 -20.42 6.47 4.01
N ASN A 214 -21.21 7.19 3.23
CA ASN A 214 -21.37 6.96 1.80
C ASN A 214 -20.18 7.47 1.00
N PHE A 215 -19.61 8.63 1.37
CA PHE A 215 -18.42 9.17 0.71
C PHE A 215 -17.25 8.17 0.79
N VAL A 216 -16.96 7.65 1.99
CA VAL A 216 -15.85 6.72 2.24
C VAL A 216 -16.20 5.29 1.80
N GLY A 217 -17.46 4.88 1.90
CA GLY A 217 -17.90 3.50 1.67
C GLY A 217 -17.61 2.59 2.87
N VAL A 218 -17.87 3.08 4.09
CA VAL A 218 -17.46 2.44 5.37
C VAL A 218 -17.95 1.00 5.50
N SER A 219 -19.17 0.70 5.05
CA SER A 219 -19.73 -0.66 5.08
C SER A 219 -18.90 -1.64 4.25
N TYR A 220 -18.46 -1.22 3.06
CA TYR A 220 -17.64 -2.05 2.17
C TYR A 220 -16.20 -2.18 2.67
N ILE A 221 -15.62 -1.14 3.29
CA ILE A 221 -14.32 -1.26 3.98
C ILE A 221 -14.42 -2.28 5.13
N THR A 222 -15.50 -2.22 5.90
CA THR A 222 -15.77 -3.18 6.99
C THR A 222 -15.91 -4.60 6.43
N GLU A 223 -16.66 -4.77 5.34
CA GLU A 223 -16.78 -6.05 4.62
C GLU A 223 -15.42 -6.58 4.15
N ALA A 224 -14.58 -5.71 3.57
CA ALA A 224 -13.25 -6.10 3.11
C ALA A 224 -12.36 -6.66 4.23
N ILE A 225 -12.49 -6.10 5.44
CA ILE A 225 -11.70 -6.48 6.62
C ILE A 225 -12.28 -7.68 7.38
N GLN A 226 -13.59 -7.93 7.27
CA GLN A 226 -14.28 -8.96 8.04
C GLN A 226 -14.64 -10.21 7.24
N SER A 227 -14.72 -10.11 5.91
CA SER A 227 -15.15 -11.20 5.02
C SER A 227 -14.02 -11.62 4.06
N PRO A 228 -13.66 -12.91 3.97
CA PRO A 228 -14.18 -14.02 4.77
C PRO A 228 -13.77 -13.91 6.25
N ALA A 229 -14.57 -14.53 7.12
CA ALA A 229 -14.32 -14.53 8.55
C ALA A 229 -13.18 -15.52 8.88
N TYR A 230 -12.13 -15.01 9.51
CA TYR A 230 -11.03 -15.81 10.06
C TYR A 230 -11.15 -15.85 11.59
N GLY A 231 -10.59 -16.89 12.22
CA GLY A 231 -10.64 -17.07 13.67
C GLY A 231 -10.14 -15.85 14.45
N ALA A 232 -10.94 -15.40 15.43
CA ALA A 232 -10.76 -14.16 16.18
C ALA A 232 -9.45 -14.08 16.99
N GLU A 233 -8.79 -15.21 17.23
CA GLU A 233 -7.56 -15.31 18.02
C GLU A 233 -6.28 -15.04 17.20
N THR A 234 -6.38 -14.92 15.87
CA THR A 234 -5.21 -14.71 15.00
C THR A 234 -5.02 -13.25 14.60
N LEU A 235 -3.87 -12.92 14.01
CA LEU A 235 -3.61 -11.61 13.38
C LEU A 235 -3.94 -11.60 11.88
N MET A 236 -4.72 -12.56 11.38
CA MET A 236 -5.01 -12.69 9.95
C MET A 236 -5.72 -11.45 9.39
N ASN A 237 -6.72 -10.91 10.12
CA ASN A 237 -7.42 -9.70 9.70
C ASN A 237 -6.47 -8.49 9.66
N GLN A 238 -5.56 -8.37 10.64
CA GLN A 238 -4.55 -7.29 10.65
C GLN A 238 -3.55 -7.45 9.50
N PHE A 239 -3.07 -8.67 9.24
CA PHE A 239 -2.22 -8.98 8.09
C PHE A 239 -2.88 -8.55 6.78
N ARG A 240 -4.15 -8.94 6.59
CA ARG A 240 -4.96 -8.52 5.45
C ARG A 240 -5.10 -7.01 5.39
N SER A 241 -5.39 -6.34 6.49
CA SER A 241 -5.55 -4.89 6.51
C SER A 241 -4.29 -4.13 6.13
N PHE A 242 -3.10 -4.65 6.46
CA PHE A 242 -1.84 -4.12 5.96
C PHE A 242 -1.60 -4.33 4.45
N HIS A 243 -2.43 -5.12 3.77
CA HIS A 243 -2.45 -5.25 2.30
C HIS A 243 -3.60 -4.45 1.67
N ILE A 244 -4.78 -4.40 2.32
CA ILE A 244 -5.92 -3.61 1.87
C ILE A 244 -5.54 -2.13 1.72
N THR A 245 -4.87 -1.54 2.71
CA THR A 245 -4.47 -0.14 2.64
C THR A 245 -3.54 0.13 1.45
N PRO A 246 -2.47 -0.64 1.21
CA PRO A 246 -1.72 -0.58 -0.05
C PRO A 246 -2.54 -0.72 -1.33
N GLU A 247 -3.52 -1.61 -1.38
CA GLU A 247 -4.39 -1.76 -2.57
C GLU A 247 -5.21 -0.51 -2.85
N ILE A 248 -5.79 0.10 -1.80
CA ILE A 248 -6.54 1.37 -1.90
C ILE A 248 -5.65 2.46 -2.53
N PHE A 249 -4.43 2.66 -2.00
CA PHE A 249 -3.52 3.69 -2.51
C PHE A 249 -2.94 3.35 -3.88
N ALA A 250 -2.63 2.08 -4.14
CA ALA A 250 -2.05 1.69 -5.43
C ALA A 250 -3.00 2.00 -6.57
N VAL A 251 -4.30 1.73 -6.41
CA VAL A 251 -5.31 2.10 -7.41
C VAL A 251 -5.32 3.61 -7.67
N GLU A 252 -5.29 4.42 -6.62
CA GLU A 252 -5.32 5.88 -6.75
C GLU A 252 -4.05 6.44 -7.40
N ILE A 253 -2.88 5.98 -6.95
CA ILE A 253 -1.58 6.34 -7.56
C ILE A 253 -1.55 5.94 -9.04
N ASN A 254 -2.04 4.75 -9.38
CA ASN A 254 -2.12 4.28 -10.76
C ASN A 254 -2.99 5.20 -11.63
N ASN A 255 -4.13 5.69 -11.10
CA ASN A 255 -4.99 6.63 -11.82
C ASN A 255 -4.24 7.94 -12.11
N HIS A 256 -3.56 8.49 -11.10
CA HIS A 256 -2.75 9.70 -11.24
C HIS A 256 -1.62 9.53 -12.27
N ILE A 257 -0.86 8.43 -12.22
CA ILE A 257 0.22 8.18 -13.21
C ILE A 257 -0.36 8.02 -14.63
N ARG A 258 -1.49 7.32 -14.80
CA ARG A 258 -2.15 7.17 -16.11
C ARG A 258 -2.58 8.52 -16.68
N PHE A 259 -3.14 9.40 -15.85
CA PHE A 259 -3.53 10.73 -16.30
C PHE A 259 -2.31 11.58 -16.66
N ALA A 260 -1.24 11.56 -15.86
CA ALA A 260 -0.01 12.25 -16.21
C ALA A 260 0.56 11.78 -17.56
N ILE A 261 0.56 10.47 -17.82
CA ILE A 261 0.93 9.89 -19.11
C ILE A 261 0.06 10.46 -20.25
N ALA A 262 -1.27 10.45 -20.08
CA ALA A 262 -2.19 10.95 -21.09
C ALA A 262 -2.01 12.46 -21.37
N LYS A 263 -1.69 13.24 -20.34
CA LYS A 263 -1.41 14.67 -20.45
C LYS A 263 -0.12 14.97 -21.21
N ILE A 264 0.93 14.20 -20.94
CA ILE A 264 2.18 14.25 -21.71
C ILE A 264 1.93 13.90 -23.18
N GLN A 265 1.16 12.84 -23.44
CA GLN A 265 0.79 12.46 -24.82
C GLN A 265 0.00 13.56 -25.53
N LEU A 266 -0.97 14.19 -24.85
CA LEU A 266 -1.74 15.29 -25.43
C LEU A 266 -0.86 16.53 -25.67
N TYR A 267 0.08 16.83 -24.77
CA TYR A 267 1.04 17.92 -24.97
C TYR A 267 1.85 17.73 -26.25
N ASP A 268 2.31 16.52 -26.55
CA ASP A 268 3.03 16.24 -27.80
C ASP A 268 2.16 16.49 -29.05
N GLU A 269 0.83 16.36 -28.94
CA GLU A 269 -0.12 16.58 -30.04
C GLU A 269 -0.46 18.07 -30.24
N VAL A 270 -0.67 18.82 -29.14
CA VAL A 270 -1.25 20.18 -29.20
C VAL A 270 -0.32 21.29 -28.71
N GLY A 271 0.75 20.98 -27.97
CA GLY A 271 1.77 21.93 -27.53
C GLY A 271 1.36 22.87 -26.39
N GLU A 272 0.28 22.60 -25.65
CA GLU A 272 -0.19 23.48 -24.57
C GLU A 272 0.50 23.25 -23.22
N GLU A 273 1.12 24.31 -22.67
CA GLU A 273 1.86 24.27 -21.40
C GLU A 273 1.02 23.76 -20.22
N GLN A 274 -0.28 24.11 -20.17
CA GLN A 274 -1.19 23.69 -19.11
C GLN A 274 -1.25 22.16 -18.96
N LEU A 275 -1.14 21.40 -20.05
CA LEU A 275 -1.15 19.94 -19.99
C LEU A 275 0.07 19.38 -19.24
N LEU A 276 1.24 20.02 -19.39
CA LEU A 276 2.43 19.62 -18.62
C LEU A 276 2.31 19.98 -17.15
N GLN A 277 1.67 21.11 -16.83
CA GLN A 277 1.38 21.48 -15.45
C GLN A 277 0.45 20.45 -14.79
N GLU A 278 -0.64 20.08 -15.45
CA GLU A 278 -1.57 19.05 -14.97
C GLU A 278 -0.88 17.68 -14.84
N ALA A 279 0.01 17.33 -15.78
CA ALA A 279 0.80 16.10 -15.68
C ALA A 279 1.69 16.10 -14.42
N TYR A 280 2.35 17.22 -14.13
CA TYR A 280 3.15 17.40 -12.92
C TYR A 280 2.29 17.28 -11.66
N GLU A 281 1.14 17.95 -11.59
CA GLU A 281 0.23 17.91 -10.44
C GLU A 281 -0.26 16.49 -10.15
N HIS A 282 -0.61 15.73 -11.20
CA HIS A 282 -0.97 14.32 -11.02
C HIS A 282 0.19 13.47 -10.50
N LEU A 283 1.40 13.63 -11.02
CA LEU A 283 2.57 12.88 -10.52
C LEU A 283 2.91 13.25 -9.07
N MET A 284 2.82 14.53 -8.74
CA MET A 284 3.04 15.03 -7.39
C MET A 284 2.05 14.39 -6.41
N CYS A 285 0.75 14.40 -6.75
CA CYS A 285 -0.27 13.76 -5.92
C CYS A 285 -0.01 12.26 -5.75
N GLY A 286 0.29 11.54 -6.84
CA GLY A 286 0.66 10.12 -6.75
C GLY A 286 1.88 9.86 -5.86
N ASN A 287 2.91 10.69 -5.96
CA ASN A 287 4.11 10.59 -5.10
C ASN A 287 3.82 10.87 -3.62
N THR A 288 2.91 11.79 -3.30
CA THR A 288 2.47 12.07 -1.93
C THR A 288 1.78 10.86 -1.27
N LEU A 289 1.14 10.00 -2.06
CA LEU A 289 0.42 8.81 -1.54
C LEU A 289 1.32 7.59 -1.33
N PHE A 290 2.46 7.48 -2.02
CA PHE A 290 3.36 6.32 -1.89
C PHE A 290 3.86 6.06 -0.45
N PRO A 291 4.24 7.07 0.36
CA PRO A 291 4.64 6.86 1.75
C PRO A 291 3.59 6.10 2.59
N CYS A 292 2.29 6.24 2.29
CA CYS A 292 1.23 5.52 2.97
C CYS A 292 1.34 4.00 2.74
N ILE A 293 1.69 3.58 1.53
CA ILE A 293 1.97 2.18 1.20
C ILE A 293 3.17 1.67 1.99
N GLN A 294 4.27 2.43 1.98
CA GLN A 294 5.52 2.03 2.64
C GLN A 294 5.33 1.81 4.15
N LYS A 295 4.59 2.69 4.82
CA LYS A 295 4.34 2.58 6.26
C LYS A 295 3.56 1.33 6.65
N CYS A 296 2.63 0.86 5.81
CA CYS A 296 1.96 -0.41 6.05
C CYS A 296 2.92 -1.60 5.98
N PHE A 297 3.89 -1.59 5.05
CA PHE A 297 4.89 -2.66 4.95
C PHE A 297 5.88 -2.66 6.12
N ASP A 298 6.37 -1.49 6.51
CA ASP A 298 7.25 -1.37 7.69
C ASP A 298 6.52 -1.86 8.95
N ALA A 299 5.28 -1.41 9.15
CA ALA A 299 4.42 -1.85 10.24
C ALA A 299 4.19 -3.38 10.25
N LEU A 300 3.93 -3.97 9.08
CA LEU A 300 3.73 -5.41 8.96
C LEU A 300 5.02 -6.19 9.27
N ALA A 301 6.17 -5.74 8.76
CA ALA A 301 7.46 -6.39 8.96
C ALA A 301 7.93 -6.30 10.43
N GLU A 302 7.64 -5.20 11.11
CA GLU A 302 8.05 -4.95 12.49
C GLU A 302 7.06 -5.53 13.52
N GLY A 303 5.75 -5.48 13.23
CA GLY A 303 4.71 -5.89 14.17
C GLY A 303 4.37 -7.38 14.15
N LEU A 304 4.64 -8.10 13.05
CA LEU A 304 4.25 -9.49 12.92
C LEU A 304 5.39 -10.45 13.29
N SER A 305 5.26 -11.13 14.43
CA SER A 305 6.23 -12.15 14.82
C SER A 305 6.11 -13.43 13.98
N TYR A 306 7.21 -14.18 13.88
CA TYR A 306 7.25 -15.48 13.21
C TYR A 306 6.15 -16.42 13.72
N ALA A 307 6.01 -16.53 15.04
CA ALA A 307 5.01 -17.39 15.65
C ALA A 307 3.58 -16.99 15.25
N GLN A 308 3.27 -15.69 15.24
CA GLN A 308 1.93 -15.22 14.87
C GLN A 308 1.63 -15.44 13.38
N TYR A 309 2.58 -15.17 12.49
CA TYR A 309 2.41 -15.41 11.05
C TYR A 309 2.07 -16.88 10.76
N HIS A 310 2.78 -17.82 11.40
CA HIS A 310 2.55 -19.24 11.18
C HIS A 310 1.25 -19.79 11.76
N LYS A 311 0.58 -19.07 12.68
CA LYS A 311 -0.76 -19.44 13.14
C LYS A 311 -1.82 -19.38 12.04
N PHE A 312 -1.65 -18.54 11.03
CA PHE A 312 -2.64 -18.37 9.96
C PHE A 312 -2.06 -18.53 8.55
N ARG A 313 -0.75 -18.77 8.41
CA ARG A 313 -0.10 -18.93 7.10
C ARG A 313 -0.76 -19.98 6.22
N GLY A 314 -1.25 -21.07 6.81
CA GLY A 314 -1.95 -22.14 6.08
C GLY A 314 -3.22 -21.67 5.37
N ASN A 315 -3.80 -20.53 5.76
CA ASN A 315 -4.99 -19.95 5.17
C ASN A 315 -4.73 -19.19 3.86
N PHE A 316 -3.47 -18.97 3.47
CA PHE A 316 -3.14 -18.33 2.19
C PHE A 316 -3.10 -19.29 1.00
N GLY A 317 -3.11 -20.61 1.22
CA GLY A 317 -2.89 -21.58 0.13
C GLY A 317 -1.62 -21.26 -0.67
N ALA A 318 -1.70 -21.31 -2.00
CA ALA A 318 -0.64 -20.87 -2.91
C ALA A 318 -0.80 -19.42 -3.45
N THR A 319 -1.57 -18.57 -2.75
CA THR A 319 -1.75 -17.17 -3.15
C THR A 319 -0.48 -16.34 -2.92
N SER A 320 -0.31 -15.28 -3.70
CA SER A 320 0.88 -14.43 -3.65
C SER A 320 0.54 -12.97 -3.94
N ALA A 321 1.27 -12.06 -3.30
CA ALA A 321 1.21 -10.63 -3.60
C ALA A 321 1.57 -10.31 -5.07
N SER A 322 2.27 -11.20 -5.79
CA SER A 322 2.53 -11.04 -7.23
C SER A 322 1.27 -11.09 -8.09
N GLU A 323 0.15 -11.55 -7.53
CA GLU A 323 -1.16 -11.61 -8.20
C GLU A 323 -1.92 -10.28 -8.09
N SER A 324 -1.45 -9.31 -7.28
CA SER A 324 -2.06 -7.98 -7.22
C SER A 324 -1.95 -7.26 -8.57
N LYS A 325 -3.10 -6.98 -9.20
CA LYS A 325 -3.16 -6.16 -10.41
C LYS A 325 -2.65 -4.74 -10.13
N ALA A 326 -3.20 -4.07 -9.11
CA ALA A 326 -2.89 -2.67 -8.85
C ALA A 326 -1.43 -2.48 -8.42
N ILE A 327 -0.90 -3.32 -7.53
CA ILE A 327 0.47 -3.19 -7.04
C ILE A 327 1.46 -3.84 -8.00
N ALA A 328 1.41 -5.17 -8.16
CA ALA A 328 2.48 -5.92 -8.81
C ALA A 328 2.53 -5.73 -10.34
N LYS A 329 1.37 -5.64 -10.99
CA LYS A 329 1.29 -5.47 -12.46
C LYS A 329 1.36 -4.01 -12.86
N ASP A 330 0.50 -3.16 -12.29
CA ASP A 330 0.34 -1.78 -12.72
C ASP A 330 1.41 -0.86 -12.10
N LEU A 331 1.41 -0.71 -10.77
CA LEU A 331 2.22 0.27 -10.04
C LEU A 331 3.72 -0.01 -10.13
N LEU A 332 4.15 -1.26 -10.00
CA LEU A 332 5.57 -1.61 -9.94
C LEU A 332 6.21 -1.90 -11.31
N LYS A 333 5.40 -2.17 -12.34
CA LYS A 333 5.91 -2.65 -13.63
C LYS A 333 5.38 -1.89 -14.84
N MET A 334 4.07 -1.91 -15.09
CA MET A 334 3.53 -1.37 -16.35
C MET A 334 3.57 0.15 -16.41
N LEU A 335 3.07 0.84 -15.39
CA LEU A 335 2.94 2.30 -15.42
C LEU A 335 4.27 3.04 -15.33
N PRO A 336 5.25 2.65 -14.48
CA PRO A 336 6.60 3.22 -14.53
C PRO A 336 7.25 3.07 -15.90
N ALA A 337 6.99 1.95 -16.60
CA ALA A 337 7.49 1.73 -17.96
C ALA A 337 6.89 2.67 -18.98
N GLN A 338 5.56 2.80 -18.97
CA GLN A 338 4.86 3.69 -19.88
C GLN A 338 5.26 5.15 -19.61
N LEU A 339 5.30 5.58 -18.35
CA LEU A 339 5.72 6.92 -17.95
C LEU A 339 7.14 7.24 -18.44
N GLY A 340 8.10 6.34 -18.19
CA GLY A 340 9.47 6.51 -18.66
C GLY A 340 9.56 6.64 -20.18
N CYS A 341 8.82 5.80 -20.92
CA CYS A 341 8.81 5.83 -22.38
C CYS A 341 8.24 7.15 -22.92
N GLU A 342 7.11 7.60 -22.40
CA GLU A 342 6.47 8.83 -22.88
C GLU A 342 7.32 10.07 -22.55
N VAL A 343 7.83 10.21 -21.32
CA VAL A 343 8.69 11.34 -20.95
C VAL A 343 9.94 11.41 -21.84
N VAL A 344 10.58 10.27 -22.09
CA VAL A 344 11.76 10.21 -22.98
C VAL A 344 11.38 10.57 -24.40
N LYS A 345 10.25 10.05 -24.91
CA LYS A 345 9.76 10.36 -26.25
C LYS A 345 9.48 11.86 -26.41
N SER A 346 8.73 12.48 -25.50
CA SER A 346 8.39 13.91 -25.57
C SER A 346 9.64 14.80 -25.54
N LEU A 347 10.64 14.45 -24.72
CA LEU A 347 11.87 15.26 -24.61
C LEU A 347 12.87 15.04 -25.74
N THR A 348 12.91 13.85 -26.36
CA THR A 348 13.98 13.47 -27.30
C THR A 348 13.50 13.22 -28.72
N GLY A 349 12.19 13.09 -28.94
CA GLY A 349 11.58 12.61 -30.18
C GLY A 349 11.76 11.11 -30.44
N ILE A 350 12.44 10.37 -29.55
CA ILE A 350 12.75 8.95 -29.76
C ILE A 350 11.72 8.07 -29.05
N THR A 351 11.05 7.20 -29.80
CA THR A 351 10.25 6.14 -29.21
C THR A 351 11.17 5.04 -28.68
N THR A 352 11.24 4.90 -27.35
CA THR A 352 11.98 3.80 -26.73
C THR A 352 11.08 2.56 -26.64
N ASN A 353 11.62 1.40 -26.99
CA ASN A 353 10.93 0.14 -26.73
C ASN A 353 11.14 -0.23 -25.25
N PRO A 354 10.09 -0.34 -24.42
CA PRO A 354 10.22 -0.68 -23.00
C PRO A 354 10.90 -2.05 -22.75
N ARG A 355 11.02 -2.90 -23.79
CA ARG A 355 11.66 -4.23 -23.69
C ARG A 355 13.17 -4.24 -23.97
N HIS A 356 13.79 -3.14 -24.42
CA HIS A 356 15.23 -3.10 -24.76
C HIS A 356 15.95 -1.85 -24.20
N PRO A 357 16.32 -1.84 -22.90
CA PRO A 357 16.80 -0.63 -22.21
C PRO A 357 18.29 -0.30 -22.35
N LYS A 358 19.17 -1.25 -22.73
CA LYS A 358 20.64 -1.04 -22.60
C LYS A 358 21.25 -0.15 -23.68
N SER A 359 20.80 -0.21 -24.94
CA SER A 359 21.33 0.64 -26.02
C SER A 359 20.67 2.03 -26.11
N THR A 360 19.61 2.26 -25.32
CA THR A 360 18.84 3.52 -25.29
C THR A 360 19.21 4.39 -24.10
N HIS A 361 19.75 3.83 -23.01
CA HIS A 361 20.01 4.59 -21.78
C HIS A 361 21.01 5.75 -21.96
N GLU A 362 22.21 5.49 -22.50
CA GLU A 362 23.24 6.52 -22.68
C GLU A 362 22.82 7.58 -23.71
N LEU A 363 22.15 7.15 -24.79
CA LEU A 363 21.61 8.03 -25.82
C LEU A 363 20.49 8.91 -25.27
N SER A 364 19.55 8.35 -24.50
CA SER A 364 18.50 9.11 -23.83
C SER A 364 19.09 10.11 -22.84
N VAL A 365 20.07 9.73 -22.01
CA VAL A 365 20.73 10.65 -21.07
C VAL A 365 21.44 11.81 -21.80
N ALA A 366 22.12 11.52 -22.91
CA ALA A 366 22.81 12.53 -23.72
C ALA A 366 21.83 13.52 -24.39
N LEU A 367 20.65 13.05 -24.80
CA LEU A 367 19.63 13.87 -25.47
C LEU A 367 18.72 14.62 -24.49
N LEU A 368 18.46 14.04 -23.31
CA LEU A 368 17.64 14.65 -22.27
C LEU A 368 18.31 15.91 -21.68
N LYS A 369 19.64 15.91 -21.55
CA LYS A 369 20.37 17.07 -20.99
C LYS A 369 20.12 18.35 -21.79
N PRO A 370 20.32 18.41 -23.13
CA PRO A 370 19.95 19.57 -23.94
C PRO A 370 18.45 19.89 -23.93
N ALA A 371 17.58 18.88 -24.00
CA ALA A 371 16.12 19.07 -24.05
C ALA A 371 15.56 19.80 -22.81
N LEU A 372 16.15 19.56 -21.63
CA LEU A 372 15.84 20.25 -20.38
C LEU A 372 16.29 21.72 -20.33
N HIS A 373 16.86 22.24 -21.41
CA HIS A 373 17.17 23.66 -21.59
C HIS A 373 16.25 24.36 -22.62
N GLY A 374 15.24 23.67 -23.16
CA GLY A 374 14.28 24.20 -24.13
C GLY A 374 13.12 25.00 -23.54
N GLN A 375 12.03 25.14 -24.32
CA GLN A 375 10.76 25.72 -23.85
C GLN A 375 10.18 24.86 -22.71
N HIS A 376 9.50 25.49 -21.75
CA HIS A 376 8.94 24.82 -20.55
C HIS A 376 9.96 24.05 -19.70
N ARG A 377 11.25 24.43 -19.75
CA ARG A 377 12.34 23.75 -19.02
C ARG A 377 12.05 23.48 -17.54
N TRP A 378 11.31 24.36 -16.89
CA TRP A 378 11.03 24.27 -15.47
C TRP A 378 10.01 23.14 -15.19
N LEU A 379 8.94 23.04 -15.98
CA LEU A 379 7.95 21.96 -15.91
C LEU A 379 8.58 20.59 -16.17
N TRP A 380 9.36 20.47 -17.24
CA TRP A 380 10.04 19.20 -17.52
C TRP A 380 11.03 18.78 -16.43
N ARG A 381 11.72 19.74 -15.80
CA ARG A 381 12.56 19.46 -14.63
C ARG A 381 11.74 18.95 -13.43
N MET A 382 10.55 19.50 -13.21
CA MET A 382 9.65 19.02 -12.16
C MET A 382 9.08 17.64 -12.48
N ILE A 383 8.58 17.41 -13.70
CA ILE A 383 8.08 16.09 -14.15
C ILE A 383 9.17 15.02 -14.03
N THR A 384 10.39 15.30 -14.49
CA THR A 384 11.50 14.34 -14.36
C THR A 384 11.91 14.09 -12.91
N GLN A 385 11.81 15.10 -12.04
CA GLN A 385 12.00 14.93 -10.60
C GLN A 385 10.91 14.04 -9.98
N GLU A 386 9.66 14.23 -10.35
CA GLU A 386 8.57 13.37 -9.88
C GLU A 386 8.70 11.94 -10.41
N CYS A 387 9.18 11.74 -11.64
CA CYS A 387 9.51 10.41 -12.17
C CYS A 387 10.62 9.73 -11.37
N ALA A 388 11.64 10.47 -10.94
CA ALA A 388 12.71 9.95 -10.10
C ALA A 388 12.21 9.56 -8.68
N LYS A 389 11.22 10.29 -8.15
CA LYS A 389 10.53 9.88 -6.92
C LYS A 389 9.74 8.59 -7.11
N VAL A 390 8.98 8.44 -8.20
CA VAL A 390 8.28 7.18 -8.53
C VAL A 390 9.28 6.02 -8.56
N TYR A 391 10.42 6.18 -9.24
CA TYR A 391 11.50 5.18 -9.22
C TYR A 391 11.95 4.84 -7.78
N THR A 392 12.19 5.87 -6.97
CA THR A 392 12.65 5.71 -5.58
C THR A 392 11.61 4.95 -4.74
N HIS A 393 10.32 5.25 -4.91
CA HIS A 393 9.24 4.57 -4.21
C HIS A 393 9.12 3.11 -4.65
N VAL A 394 9.20 2.81 -5.94
CA VAL A 394 9.22 1.43 -6.46
C VAL A 394 10.41 0.66 -5.89
N MET A 395 11.60 1.26 -5.84
CA MET A 395 12.78 0.60 -5.26
C MET A 395 12.63 0.38 -3.76
N THR A 396 12.15 1.39 -3.04
CA THR A 396 11.87 1.29 -1.60
C THR A 396 10.87 0.19 -1.30
N TRP A 397 9.84 0.02 -2.16
CA TRP A 397 8.90 -1.08 -2.04
C TRP A 397 9.58 -2.44 -2.15
N TYR A 398 10.43 -2.65 -3.17
CA TYR A 398 11.16 -3.93 -3.32
C TYR A 398 12.08 -4.20 -2.12
N ASP A 399 12.76 -3.16 -1.63
CA ASP A 399 13.67 -3.24 -0.48
C ASP A 399 12.90 -3.56 0.82
N GLY A 400 11.77 -2.88 1.03
CA GLY A 400 10.90 -3.08 2.20
C GLY A 400 10.17 -4.42 2.18
N HIS A 401 9.58 -4.79 1.04
CA HIS A 401 8.87 -6.06 0.86
C HIS A 401 9.79 -7.26 1.08
N PHE A 402 11.08 -7.15 0.75
CA PHE A 402 12.07 -8.20 0.97
C PHE A 402 12.21 -8.61 2.45
N LYS A 403 11.94 -7.69 3.39
CA LYS A 403 11.99 -7.98 4.84
C LYS A 403 11.07 -9.15 5.22
N LEU A 404 9.89 -9.26 4.61
CA LEU A 404 8.90 -10.28 5.00
C LEU A 404 9.36 -11.71 4.67
N PRO A 405 9.80 -12.05 3.44
CA PRO A 405 10.40 -13.36 3.17
C PRO A 405 11.55 -13.70 4.11
N ILE A 406 12.43 -12.74 4.44
CA ILE A 406 13.54 -12.97 5.37
C ILE A 406 13.04 -13.32 6.77
N LEU A 407 12.13 -12.51 7.31
CA LEU A 407 11.68 -12.62 8.70
C LEU A 407 10.72 -13.78 8.93
N GLN A 408 9.99 -14.21 7.90
CA GLN A 408 8.86 -15.13 8.03
C GLN A 408 9.05 -16.47 7.28
N VAL A 409 9.80 -16.48 6.18
CA VAL A 409 9.94 -17.64 5.27
C VAL A 409 11.35 -18.23 5.29
N GLY A 410 12.38 -17.41 5.38
CA GLY A 410 13.78 -17.85 5.30
C GLY A 410 14.13 -18.46 3.94
N SER A 411 15.25 -19.18 3.85
CA SER A 411 15.74 -19.85 2.63
C SER A 411 14.93 -21.13 2.31
N SER A 412 13.60 -21.10 2.48
CA SER A 412 12.68 -22.21 2.18
C SER A 412 11.95 -22.00 0.85
N PRO A 413 11.35 -23.08 0.28
CA PRO A 413 10.50 -22.92 -0.88
C PRO A 413 9.34 -21.97 -0.59
N SER A 414 9.07 -21.05 -1.50
CA SER A 414 7.90 -20.16 -1.38
C SER A 414 6.61 -20.93 -1.68
N LEU A 415 5.49 -20.47 -1.12
CA LEU A 415 4.17 -20.99 -1.47
C LEU A 415 3.84 -20.77 -2.97
N ALA A 416 4.51 -19.81 -3.61
CA ALA A 416 4.43 -19.54 -5.04
C ALA A 416 5.39 -20.42 -5.89
N GLY A 417 6.07 -21.40 -5.29
CA GLY A 417 6.88 -22.40 -5.99
C GLY A 417 8.33 -22.01 -6.28
N ALA A 418 8.82 -20.88 -5.76
CA ALA A 418 10.25 -20.58 -5.81
C ALA A 418 11.01 -21.55 -4.91
N LYS A 419 12.14 -22.12 -5.38
CA LYS A 419 12.96 -23.04 -4.57
C LYS A 419 13.56 -22.36 -3.32
N ASP A 420 13.85 -21.08 -3.45
CA ASP A 420 14.35 -20.21 -2.40
C ASP A 420 13.67 -18.84 -2.52
N ALA A 421 12.83 -18.50 -1.53
CA ALA A 421 12.08 -17.25 -1.52
C ALA A 421 12.99 -16.01 -1.44
N ILE A 422 14.11 -16.09 -0.70
CA ILE A 422 15.04 -14.97 -0.51
C ILE A 422 15.80 -14.74 -1.81
N GLN A 423 16.44 -15.77 -2.35
CA GLN A 423 17.20 -15.63 -3.60
C GLN A 423 16.31 -15.17 -4.76
N HIS A 424 15.06 -15.65 -4.82
CA HIS A 424 14.10 -15.22 -5.82
C HIS A 424 13.80 -13.72 -5.74
N ASN A 425 13.48 -13.20 -4.55
CA ASN A 425 13.19 -11.77 -4.36
C ASN A 425 14.43 -10.91 -4.61
N PHE A 426 15.62 -11.34 -4.18
CA PHE A 426 16.87 -10.65 -4.47
C PHE A 426 17.14 -10.55 -5.98
N ASN A 427 16.96 -11.64 -6.71
CA ASN A 427 17.09 -11.66 -8.17
C ASN A 427 16.06 -10.75 -8.85
N LEU A 428 14.83 -10.69 -8.33
CA LEU A 428 13.79 -9.81 -8.83
C LEU A 428 14.17 -8.34 -8.61
N GLN A 429 14.62 -7.97 -7.41
CA GLN A 429 15.08 -6.64 -7.05
C GLN A 429 16.22 -6.17 -7.97
N ASN A 430 17.26 -6.99 -8.16
CA ASN A 430 18.38 -6.66 -9.04
C ASN A 430 17.93 -6.49 -10.49
N ARG A 431 17.08 -7.38 -10.99
CA ARG A 431 16.52 -7.28 -12.34
C ARG A 431 15.73 -5.99 -12.54
N VAL A 432 14.92 -5.60 -11.54
CA VAL A 432 14.14 -4.36 -11.61
C VAL A 432 15.06 -3.15 -11.56
N ARG A 433 16.10 -3.13 -10.71
CA ARG A 433 17.11 -2.05 -10.68
C ARG A 433 17.84 -1.91 -12.02
N GLU A 434 18.32 -3.02 -12.59
CA GLU A 434 19.06 -3.04 -13.85
C GLU A 434 18.24 -2.60 -15.05
N HIS A 435 16.97 -3.00 -15.08
CA HIS A 435 16.11 -2.82 -16.25
C HIS A 435 14.97 -1.84 -15.99
N ASN A 436 15.11 -0.96 -14.99
CA ASN A 436 14.05 0.00 -14.72
C ASN A 436 13.95 1.01 -15.88
N PRO A 437 12.77 1.16 -16.47
CA PRO A 437 12.53 2.09 -17.58
C PRO A 437 12.68 3.57 -17.19
N LEU A 438 12.64 3.90 -15.89
CA LEU A 438 12.89 5.25 -15.37
C LEU A 438 14.39 5.55 -15.17
N ASN A 439 15.29 4.58 -15.33
CA ASN A 439 16.73 4.76 -15.13
C ASN A 439 17.30 5.97 -15.90
N PRO A 440 16.96 6.22 -17.18
CA PRO A 440 17.46 7.42 -17.89
C PRO A 440 17.08 8.73 -17.20
N LEU A 441 15.86 8.83 -16.67
CA LEU A 441 15.35 10.03 -15.98
C LEU A 441 16.03 10.24 -14.62
N VAL A 442 16.37 9.15 -13.93
CA VAL A 442 17.12 9.18 -12.68
C VAL A 442 18.59 9.59 -12.93
N ALA A 443 19.20 9.04 -13.98
CA ALA A 443 20.59 9.31 -14.34
C ALA A 443 20.84 10.78 -14.75
N VAL A 444 19.91 11.42 -15.46
CA VAL A 444 20.03 12.86 -15.81
C VAL A 444 19.94 13.77 -14.59
N ARG A 445 19.41 13.27 -13.46
CA ARG A 445 19.36 13.96 -12.17
C ARG A 445 20.58 13.69 -11.29
N HIS A 446 21.59 12.99 -11.81
CA HIS A 446 22.79 12.58 -11.08
C HIS A 446 22.51 11.70 -9.86
N LEU A 447 21.34 11.07 -9.81
CA LEU A 447 21.05 10.01 -8.86
C LEU A 447 21.73 8.75 -9.42
N GLN A 448 22.84 8.34 -8.81
CA GLN A 448 23.58 7.17 -9.25
C GLN A 448 22.74 5.90 -9.05
N VAL A 449 22.51 5.16 -10.14
CA VAL A 449 21.91 3.81 -10.15
C VAL A 449 22.98 2.75 -10.42
N SER A 450 24.26 3.08 -10.25
CA SER A 450 25.34 2.15 -10.52
C SER A 450 25.24 0.94 -9.59
N LEU A 451 25.16 -0.24 -10.19
CA LEU A 451 25.44 -1.48 -9.47
C LEU A 451 26.87 -1.43 -8.93
N PRO A 452 27.13 -2.02 -7.75
CA PRO A 452 28.49 -2.15 -7.25
C PRO A 452 29.37 -2.83 -8.30
N SER A 453 30.60 -2.33 -8.47
CA SER A 453 31.61 -2.99 -9.30
C SER A 453 31.89 -4.42 -8.79
N ASP A 454 32.48 -5.29 -9.60
CA ASP A 454 32.80 -6.65 -9.15
C ASP A 454 33.78 -6.66 -7.95
N ASP A 455 34.65 -5.65 -7.84
CA ASP A 455 35.51 -5.44 -6.67
C ASP A 455 34.73 -4.95 -5.44
N ASP A 456 33.71 -4.10 -5.62
CA ASP A 456 32.79 -3.70 -4.54
C ASP A 456 31.92 -4.88 -4.09
N LYS A 457 31.60 -5.84 -4.97
CA LYS A 457 30.79 -7.01 -4.63
C LYS A 457 31.46 -7.97 -3.66
N LEU A 458 32.79 -7.97 -3.56
CA LEU A 458 33.53 -8.84 -2.62
C LEU A 458 33.72 -8.20 -1.25
N ASN A 459 33.84 -6.87 -1.18
CA ASN A 459 34.10 -6.13 0.08
C ASN A 459 32.93 -5.22 0.52
N SER A 460 31.75 -5.36 -0.08
CA SER A 460 30.58 -4.57 0.31
C SER A 460 29.89 -5.10 1.56
N LEU A 461 29.19 -4.21 2.25
CA LEU A 461 28.23 -4.57 3.30
C LEU A 461 27.22 -5.61 2.80
N THR A 462 26.78 -5.51 1.54
CA THR A 462 25.89 -6.50 0.90
C THR A 462 26.53 -7.87 0.80
N ALA A 463 27.83 -7.96 0.46
CA ALA A 463 28.58 -9.21 0.42
C ALA A 463 28.61 -9.87 1.80
N TYR A 464 28.96 -9.09 2.83
CA TYR A 464 28.99 -9.57 4.22
C TYR A 464 27.60 -9.99 4.70
N ILE A 465 26.56 -9.18 4.51
CA ILE A 465 25.19 -9.52 4.92
C ILE A 465 24.70 -10.82 4.27
N ASN A 466 25.11 -11.10 3.02
CA ASN A 466 24.75 -12.34 2.33
C ASN A 466 25.72 -13.51 2.58
N SER A 467 26.81 -13.30 3.32
CA SER A 467 27.76 -14.37 3.67
C SER A 467 27.21 -15.28 4.77
N ASP A 468 27.71 -16.51 4.87
CA ASP A 468 27.33 -17.46 5.92
C ASP A 468 27.73 -16.99 7.33
N GLU A 469 28.64 -16.02 7.44
CA GLU A 469 29.11 -15.46 8.71
C GLU A 469 28.13 -14.43 9.31
N SER A 470 27.20 -13.92 8.51
CA SER A 470 26.29 -12.87 8.95
C SER A 470 25.14 -13.45 9.78
N PHE A 471 24.72 -12.70 10.82
CA PHE A 471 23.51 -13.04 11.57
C PHE A 471 22.27 -13.13 10.67
N PHE A 472 22.24 -12.33 9.61
CA PHE A 472 21.17 -12.32 8.62
C PHE A 472 21.03 -13.70 7.94
N SER A 473 22.12 -14.24 7.39
CA SER A 473 22.14 -15.54 6.70
C SER A 473 21.87 -16.69 7.67
N VAL A 474 22.46 -16.65 8.87
CA VAL A 474 22.21 -17.65 9.93
C VAL A 474 20.72 -17.70 10.29
N ARG A 475 20.08 -16.54 10.49
CA ARG A 475 18.65 -16.46 10.77
C ARG A 475 17.81 -16.96 9.60
N ALA A 476 18.08 -16.50 8.38
CA ALA A 476 17.37 -16.91 7.17
C ALA A 476 17.42 -18.44 6.96
N ASN A 477 18.59 -19.05 7.17
CA ASN A 477 18.78 -20.50 7.08
C ASN A 477 18.06 -21.26 8.19
N THR A 478 18.08 -20.73 9.42
CA THR A 478 17.39 -21.31 10.58
C THR A 478 15.88 -21.32 10.36
N ILE A 479 15.31 -20.18 9.98
CA ILE A 479 13.88 -20.06 9.64
C ILE A 479 13.53 -20.98 8.48
N GLY A 480 14.36 -21.02 7.43
CA GLY A 480 14.17 -21.89 6.29
C GLY A 480 14.16 -23.38 6.68
N ALA A 481 15.02 -23.79 7.62
CA ALA A 481 15.05 -25.16 8.13
C ALA A 481 13.78 -25.54 8.91
N VAL A 482 13.32 -24.66 9.81
CA VAL A 482 12.05 -24.85 10.54
C VAL A 482 10.86 -24.93 9.58
N ASN A 483 10.82 -24.07 8.57
CA ASN A 483 9.75 -24.11 7.57
C ASN A 483 9.75 -25.40 6.74
N ARG A 484 10.92 -25.90 6.35
CA ARG A 484 11.02 -27.18 5.63
C ARG A 484 10.55 -28.36 6.50
N SER A 485 10.91 -28.39 7.78
CA SER A 485 10.42 -29.46 8.68
C SER A 485 8.90 -29.41 8.82
N MET A 486 8.31 -28.21 8.95
CA MET A 486 6.85 -28.04 9.01
C MET A 486 6.14 -28.42 7.70
N LEU A 487 6.71 -28.08 6.54
CA LEU A 487 6.13 -28.39 5.22
C LEU A 487 6.21 -29.88 4.86
N THR A 488 7.23 -30.60 5.32
CA THR A 488 7.35 -32.04 5.07
C THR A 488 6.13 -32.81 5.61
N HIS A 489 5.57 -32.36 6.74
CA HIS A 489 4.33 -32.91 7.30
C HIS A 489 3.05 -32.58 6.50
N LEU A 490 3.08 -31.57 5.62
CA LEU A 490 1.93 -31.16 4.81
C LEU A 490 1.96 -31.78 3.40
N CYS A 491 3.14 -32.15 2.88
CA CYS A 491 3.32 -32.66 1.53
C CYS A 491 3.33 -34.20 1.41
N ASP A 492 3.49 -34.93 2.50
CA ASP A 492 3.41 -36.40 2.48
C ASP A 492 1.96 -36.88 2.36
N GLY A 493 1.45 -36.95 1.11
CA GLY A 493 0.35 -37.86 0.75
C GLY A 493 -1.02 -37.28 0.39
N ASN A 494 -1.24 -35.96 0.36
CA ASN A 494 -2.59 -35.41 0.12
C ASN A 494 -2.85 -35.10 -1.37
N ALA A 495 -3.69 -35.93 -2.01
CA ALA A 495 -4.32 -35.68 -3.32
C ALA A 495 -5.02 -34.30 -3.39
N ASP A 496 -5.43 -33.77 -2.24
CA ASP A 496 -6.07 -32.46 -2.08
C ASP A 496 -5.17 -31.28 -2.48
N PHE A 497 -3.84 -31.40 -2.37
CA PHE A 497 -2.93 -30.30 -2.71
C PHE A 497 -2.80 -30.07 -4.21
N GLU A 498 -2.77 -31.14 -5.01
CA GLU A 498 -2.77 -31.03 -6.48
C GLU A 498 -4.14 -30.59 -7.02
N GLN A 499 -5.24 -31.01 -6.39
CA GLN A 499 -6.58 -30.48 -6.70
C GLN A 499 -6.68 -28.99 -6.38
N LEU A 500 -6.14 -28.55 -5.24
CA LEU A 500 -6.07 -27.13 -4.87
C LEU A 500 -5.29 -26.33 -5.93
N LYS A 501 -4.10 -26.80 -6.36
CA LYS A 501 -3.33 -26.12 -7.41
C LYS A 501 -4.11 -26.00 -8.72
N LYS A 502 -4.85 -27.05 -9.11
CA LYS A 502 -5.68 -27.03 -10.32
C LYS A 502 -6.82 -26.00 -10.20
N PHE A 503 -7.56 -26.04 -9.09
CA PHE A 503 -8.65 -25.09 -8.83
C PHE A 503 -8.14 -23.64 -8.81
N GLN A 504 -7.01 -23.39 -8.15
CA GLN A 504 -6.39 -22.06 -8.14
C GLN A 504 -5.98 -21.59 -9.53
N LYS A 505 -5.49 -22.48 -10.39
CA LYS A 505 -5.17 -22.14 -11.78
C LYS A 505 -6.43 -21.71 -12.55
N GLU A 506 -7.54 -22.40 -12.38
CA GLU A 506 -8.82 -22.06 -13.02
C GLU A 506 -9.34 -20.70 -12.53
N CYS A 507 -9.30 -20.44 -11.21
CA CYS A 507 -9.67 -19.13 -10.66
C CYS A 507 -8.79 -17.99 -11.24
N ARG A 508 -7.47 -18.21 -11.34
CA ARG A 508 -6.54 -17.23 -11.93
C ARG A 508 -6.84 -16.92 -13.40
N GLU A 509 -7.34 -17.89 -14.16
CA GLU A 509 -7.71 -17.69 -15.56
C GLU A 509 -8.98 -16.84 -15.70
N GLN A 510 -9.95 -17.01 -14.79
CA GLN A 510 -11.15 -16.17 -14.71
C GLN A 510 -10.81 -14.73 -14.28
N GLU A 511 -9.96 -14.55 -13.26
CA GLU A 511 -9.53 -13.23 -12.79
C GLU A 511 -8.86 -12.41 -13.91
N LYS A 512 -8.03 -13.04 -14.73
CA LYS A 512 -7.41 -12.37 -15.89
C LYS A 512 -8.43 -11.83 -16.88
N GLN A 513 -9.60 -12.47 -17.03
CA GLN A 513 -10.65 -11.99 -17.93
C GLN A 513 -11.29 -10.72 -17.36
N ILE A 514 -11.64 -10.73 -16.06
CA ILE A 514 -12.18 -9.57 -15.34
C ILE A 514 -11.21 -8.38 -15.42
N ASP A 515 -9.92 -8.62 -15.15
CA ASP A 515 -8.89 -7.60 -15.19
C ASP A 515 -8.81 -6.92 -16.57
N ASN A 516 -8.96 -7.68 -17.65
CA ASN A 516 -8.93 -7.16 -19.01
C ASN A 516 -10.17 -6.32 -19.34
N GLU A 517 -11.34 -6.67 -18.81
CA GLU A 517 -12.58 -5.90 -18.99
C GLU A 517 -12.50 -4.54 -18.28
N GLU A 518 -12.00 -4.52 -17.05
CA GLU A 518 -11.75 -3.27 -16.29
C GLU A 518 -10.76 -2.36 -17.03
N ASP A 519 -9.66 -2.93 -17.55
CA ASP A 519 -8.64 -2.20 -18.31
C ASP A 519 -9.25 -1.58 -19.59
N SER A 520 -10.13 -2.32 -20.28
CA SER A 520 -10.85 -1.80 -21.44
C SER A 520 -11.77 -0.62 -21.08
N CYS A 521 -12.48 -0.70 -19.96
CA CYS A 521 -13.37 0.38 -19.52
C CYS A 521 -12.60 1.67 -19.21
N LEU A 522 -11.48 1.56 -18.49
CA LEU A 522 -10.65 2.71 -18.15
C LEU A 522 -10.01 3.35 -19.40
N ASN A 523 -9.51 2.53 -20.33
CA ASN A 523 -8.94 3.02 -21.59
C ASN A 523 -10.00 3.76 -22.42
N ASN A 524 -11.24 3.28 -22.47
CA ASN A 524 -12.33 3.97 -23.16
C ASN A 524 -12.61 5.36 -22.55
N ARG A 525 -12.57 5.48 -21.22
CA ARG A 525 -12.73 6.79 -20.54
C ARG A 525 -11.57 7.75 -20.87
N LEU A 526 -10.35 7.23 -20.93
CA LEU A 526 -9.17 8.02 -21.29
C LEU A 526 -9.23 8.52 -22.73
N GLU A 527 -9.62 7.66 -23.67
CA GLU A 527 -9.76 8.05 -25.07
C GLU A 527 -10.92 9.04 -25.27
N ALA A 528 -12.05 8.86 -24.59
CA ALA A 528 -13.14 9.84 -24.59
C ALA A 528 -12.70 11.20 -24.03
N TYR A 529 -11.87 11.20 -22.99
CA TYR A 529 -11.28 12.42 -22.43
C TYR A 529 -10.37 13.12 -23.45
N LYS A 530 -9.43 12.38 -24.05
CA LYS A 530 -8.53 12.91 -25.09
C LYS A 530 -9.32 13.51 -26.25
N GLU A 531 -10.36 12.83 -26.71
CA GLU A 531 -11.21 13.33 -27.78
C GLU A 531 -11.96 14.61 -27.39
N GLY A 532 -12.51 14.66 -26.17
CA GLY A 532 -13.15 15.87 -25.64
C GLY A 532 -12.20 17.07 -25.52
N VAL A 533 -10.91 16.84 -25.25
CA VAL A 533 -9.87 17.89 -25.29
C VAL A 533 -9.61 18.31 -26.75
N ARG A 534 -9.37 17.36 -27.66
CA ARG A 534 -9.15 17.66 -29.10
C ARG A 534 -10.29 18.46 -29.70
N LEU A 535 -11.54 18.10 -29.40
CA LEU A 535 -12.73 18.79 -29.91
C LEU A 535 -12.84 20.23 -29.38
N ARG A 536 -12.56 20.46 -28.09
CA ARG A 536 -12.57 21.82 -27.52
C ARG A 536 -11.49 22.71 -28.14
N MET A 537 -10.35 22.12 -28.43
CA MET A 537 -9.19 22.79 -29.02
C MET A 537 -9.38 23.12 -30.51
N ASN A 538 -10.04 22.23 -31.24
CA ASN A 538 -10.35 22.41 -32.67
C ASN A 538 -11.66 23.18 -32.90
N SER A 539 -12.44 23.46 -31.85
CA SER A 539 -13.58 24.37 -31.96
C SER A 539 -13.05 25.77 -32.32
N PRO A 540 -13.59 26.43 -33.36
CA PRO A 540 -13.23 27.81 -33.64
C PRO A 540 -13.44 28.59 -32.35
N LYS A 541 -12.36 29.21 -31.83
CA LYS A 541 -12.49 30.16 -30.72
C LYS A 541 -13.61 31.10 -31.13
N PHE A 542 -14.74 31.08 -30.42
CA PHE A 542 -15.76 32.10 -30.55
C PHE A 542 -15.02 33.40 -30.26
N THR A 543 -14.61 34.10 -31.31
CA THR A 543 -14.18 35.49 -31.21
C THR A 543 -15.41 36.18 -30.66
N TYR A 544 -15.35 36.54 -29.39
CA TYR A 544 -16.18 37.63 -28.88
C TYR A 544 -15.80 38.84 -29.73
N GLU A 545 -16.47 39.01 -30.87
CA GLU A 545 -16.59 40.31 -31.48
C GLU A 545 -17.23 41.17 -30.39
N THR A 546 -16.42 42.04 -29.81
CA THR A 546 -16.86 43.21 -29.09
C THR A 546 -17.88 43.92 -29.98
N VAL A 547 -19.16 43.70 -29.71
CA VAL A 547 -20.23 44.55 -30.21
C VAL A 547 -20.05 45.89 -29.50
N SER A 548 -19.27 46.78 -30.11
CA SER A 548 -19.26 48.20 -29.78
C SER A 548 -20.41 48.87 -30.53
N ALA A 549 -21.37 49.38 -29.75
CA ALA A 549 -22.47 50.30 -30.08
C ALA A 549 -23.54 49.80 -31.07
#